data_AF-A0A7J2NGB4-F1
#
_entry.id   AF-A0A7J2NGB4-F1
#
_cell.length_a   1.000
_cell.length_b   1.000
_cell.length_c   1.000
_cell.angle_alpha   90.00
_cell.angle_beta   90.00
_cell.angle_gamma   90.00
#
_symmetry.space_group_name_H-M   'P 1'
#
loop_
_entity.id
_entity.type
_entity.pdbx_description
1 polymer ?
#
loop_
_entity_poly.entity_id
_entity_poly.type
_entity_poly.pdbx_seq_one_letter_code
_entity_poly.pdbx_strand_id
1 'polypeptide(L)'
;MLISEKNDRLIISHAAEIESDSGLTEEEPTDRFFLKMILSILLIAVLIFFVVPLTAIPRQIQPQEIPTLDELREDGFLGFEAYSVSGSPTEKLLYYKSTTFPEIKTIASYVASRSCPEPDTLCYAKALYYFTRDNIQYISDPHKTEYIESPHETLKAGSADCDGFAVLLASMYNNIGLRSRYVIIKNHIFIQVRIPDAPRRYIGNDGYIPLDPTCSWCRFGELSPSNLGDWAYLG
;
A
#
# COMPACT_ATOMS: atom_id res chain seq x y z
N MET A 1 -39.95 -22.23 -113.99
CA MET A 1 -39.65 -23.16 -115.11
C MET A 1 -38.32 -23.84 -114.79
N LEU A 2 -38.04 -25.03 -115.33
CA LEU A 2 -36.99 -25.95 -114.84
C LEU A 2 -35.59 -25.68 -115.41
N ILE A 3 -34.56 -26.05 -114.63
CA ILE A 3 -33.20 -26.57 -114.96
C ILE A 3 -32.46 -26.66 -113.59
N SER A 4 -32.05 -27.83 -113.06
CA SER A 4 -30.90 -28.71 -113.38
C SER A 4 -29.53 -28.02 -113.18
N GLU A 5 -28.46 -28.58 -112.61
CA GLU A 5 -28.03 -29.92 -112.10
C GLU A 5 -27.00 -29.63 -110.96
N LYS A 6 -26.88 -30.27 -109.78
CA LYS A 6 -26.73 -31.67 -109.32
C LYS A 6 -25.30 -32.28 -109.47
N ASN A 7 -24.83 -32.90 -108.38
CA ASN A 7 -23.62 -33.75 -108.20
C ASN A 7 -22.24 -33.01 -108.16
N ASP A 8 -21.20 -33.46 -107.45
CA ASP A 8 -20.93 -34.65 -106.59
C ASP A 8 -20.38 -34.19 -105.18
N ARG A 9 -20.38 -34.91 -104.04
CA ARG A 9 -19.98 -36.29 -103.63
C ARG A 9 -18.45 -36.55 -103.75
N LEU A 10 -17.71 -37.32 -102.92
CA LEU A 10 -17.83 -37.99 -101.60
C LEU A 10 -16.36 -38.35 -101.15
N ILE A 11 -15.96 -38.71 -99.91
CA ILE A 11 -16.65 -38.92 -98.62
C ILE A 11 -16.07 -37.92 -97.56
N ILE A 12 -15.40 -38.16 -96.42
CA ILE A 12 -14.97 -39.30 -95.57
C ILE A 12 -15.30 -38.97 -94.08
N SER A 13 -15.45 -39.99 -93.23
CA SER A 13 -15.80 -39.94 -91.80
C SER A 13 -14.61 -39.77 -90.83
N HIS A 14 -14.89 -39.34 -89.59
CA HIS A 14 -14.68 -40.12 -88.36
C HIS A 14 -15.44 -39.51 -87.16
N ALA A 15 -15.60 -40.26 -86.07
CA ALA A 15 -16.35 -39.85 -84.88
C ALA A 15 -15.45 -39.82 -83.64
N ALA A 16 -15.77 -38.94 -82.68
CA ALA A 16 -15.33 -39.03 -81.29
C ALA A 16 -16.25 -38.16 -80.40
N GLU A 17 -16.91 -38.77 -79.42
CA GLU A 17 -17.41 -38.07 -78.24
C GLU A 17 -16.31 -38.11 -77.17
N ILE A 18 -15.91 -36.96 -76.61
CA ILE A 18 -15.10 -36.88 -75.39
C ILE A 18 -15.62 -35.73 -74.53
N GLU A 19 -16.08 -36.11 -73.34
CA GLU A 19 -15.92 -35.49 -72.00
C GLU A 19 -15.58 -33.97 -71.92
N SER A 20 -16.31 -33.16 -71.15
CA SER A 20 -16.37 -33.16 -69.68
C SER A 20 -15.00 -33.03 -69.00
N ASP A 21 -14.66 -31.84 -68.50
CA ASP A 21 -14.64 -31.59 -67.04
C ASP A 21 -14.60 -30.07 -66.74
N SER A 22 -14.77 -29.76 -65.47
CA SER A 22 -14.71 -28.48 -64.79
C SER A 22 -13.29 -27.90 -64.66
N GLY A 23 -13.22 -26.57 -64.52
CA GLY A 23 -11.98 -25.85 -64.20
C GLY A 23 -12.15 -24.32 -64.29
N LEU A 24 -11.87 -23.51 -63.26
CA LEU A 24 -11.49 -23.83 -61.88
C LEU A 24 -12.30 -22.95 -60.92
N THR A 25 -12.87 -23.55 -59.87
CA THR A 25 -13.38 -22.83 -58.68
C THR A 25 -12.62 -23.32 -57.46
N GLU A 26 -11.82 -22.45 -56.83
CA GLU A 26 -11.43 -22.55 -55.41
C GLU A 26 -10.69 -21.26 -54.98
N GLU A 27 -11.45 -20.22 -54.62
CA GLU A 27 -10.93 -19.11 -53.80
C GLU A 27 -11.04 -19.46 -52.31
N GLU A 28 -10.05 -20.18 -51.76
CA GLU A 28 -9.96 -20.41 -50.30
C GLU A 28 -8.63 -19.90 -49.69
N PRO A 29 -8.44 -18.57 -49.55
CA PRO A 29 -7.44 -17.97 -48.67
C PRO A 29 -7.95 -17.76 -47.22
N THR A 30 -9.17 -18.23 -46.93
CA THR A 30 -9.97 -18.05 -45.70
C THR A 30 -9.22 -18.48 -44.44
N ASP A 31 -8.76 -19.72 -44.40
CA ASP A 31 -8.22 -20.37 -43.20
C ASP A 31 -6.92 -19.71 -42.70
N ARG A 32 -6.02 -19.36 -43.63
CA ARG A 32 -4.75 -18.67 -43.33
C ARG A 32 -4.95 -17.21 -42.90
N PHE A 33 -6.06 -16.59 -43.26
CA PHE A 33 -6.44 -15.26 -42.75
C PHE A 33 -6.98 -15.37 -41.31
N PHE A 34 -7.90 -16.31 -41.08
CA PHE A 34 -8.53 -16.52 -39.77
C PHE A 34 -7.50 -16.93 -38.70
N LEU A 35 -6.57 -17.83 -39.03
CA LEU A 35 -5.51 -18.26 -38.11
C LEU A 35 -4.56 -17.11 -37.72
N LYS A 36 -4.23 -16.21 -38.66
CA LYS A 36 -3.42 -14.99 -38.38
C LYS A 36 -4.18 -14.00 -37.49
N MET A 37 -5.49 -13.85 -37.70
CA MET A 37 -6.33 -13.01 -36.85
C MET A 37 -6.36 -13.52 -35.40
N ILE A 38 -6.58 -14.84 -35.21
CA ILE A 38 -6.52 -15.49 -33.88
C ILE A 38 -5.15 -15.29 -33.24
N LEU A 39 -4.05 -15.54 -33.97
CA LEU A 39 -2.69 -15.39 -33.45
C LEU A 39 -2.38 -13.93 -33.04
N SER A 40 -2.85 -12.95 -33.81
CA SER A 40 -2.70 -11.52 -33.51
C SER A 40 -3.47 -11.13 -32.25
N ILE A 41 -4.73 -11.56 -32.13
CA ILE A 41 -5.57 -11.32 -30.94
C ILE A 41 -4.96 -11.98 -29.70
N LEU A 42 -4.44 -13.21 -29.83
CA LEU A 42 -3.74 -13.92 -28.76
C LEU A 42 -2.48 -13.16 -28.32
N LEU A 43 -1.67 -12.67 -29.26
CA LEU A 43 -0.46 -11.89 -28.96
C LEU A 43 -0.80 -10.59 -28.21
N ILE A 44 -1.85 -9.88 -28.64
CA ILE A 44 -2.34 -8.66 -27.99
C ILE A 44 -2.88 -8.99 -26.59
N ALA A 45 -3.65 -10.07 -26.43
CA ALA A 45 -4.18 -10.50 -25.13
C ALA A 45 -3.06 -10.88 -24.15
N VAL A 46 -2.01 -11.58 -24.62
CA VAL A 46 -0.79 -11.87 -23.84
C VAL A 46 -0.08 -10.56 -23.45
N LEU A 47 0.11 -9.63 -24.39
CA LEU A 47 0.79 -8.35 -24.11
C LEU A 47 0.02 -7.53 -23.07
N ILE A 48 -1.31 -7.46 -23.17
CA ILE A 48 -2.19 -6.86 -22.14
C ILE A 48 -2.04 -7.57 -20.80
N PHE A 49 -2.12 -8.91 -20.79
CA PHE A 49 -2.05 -9.73 -19.56
C PHE A 49 -0.71 -9.60 -18.83
N PHE A 50 0.41 -9.38 -19.53
CA PHE A 50 1.72 -9.19 -18.92
C PHE A 50 2.05 -7.72 -18.59
N VAL A 51 1.59 -6.74 -19.39
CA VAL A 51 1.92 -5.32 -19.17
C VAL A 51 1.02 -4.65 -18.13
N VAL A 52 -0.30 -4.88 -18.17
CA VAL A 52 -1.26 -4.22 -17.26
C VAL A 52 -1.00 -4.50 -15.77
N PRO A 53 -0.73 -5.73 -15.30
CA PRO A 53 -0.47 -5.94 -13.87
C PRO A 53 0.83 -5.29 -13.39
N LEU A 54 1.81 -5.03 -14.27
CA LEU A 54 3.05 -4.33 -13.91
C LEU A 54 2.82 -2.82 -13.68
N THR A 55 1.82 -2.22 -14.34
CA THR A 55 1.48 -0.79 -14.16
C THR A 55 0.37 -0.56 -13.12
N ALA A 56 -0.43 -1.57 -12.80
CA ALA A 56 -1.61 -1.44 -11.92
C ALA A 56 -1.34 -1.64 -10.42
N ILE A 57 -0.14 -2.08 -10.02
CA ILE A 57 0.20 -2.25 -8.60
C ILE A 57 0.70 -0.91 -8.02
N PRO A 58 0.00 -0.29 -7.05
CA PRO A 58 0.50 0.93 -6.41
C PRO A 58 1.78 0.61 -5.65
N ARG A 59 2.86 1.35 -5.96
CA ARG A 59 4.17 1.18 -5.31
C ARG A 59 4.05 1.58 -3.84
N GLN A 60 4.05 0.59 -2.96
CA GLN A 60 4.03 0.82 -1.51
C GLN A 60 5.41 1.28 -1.07
N ILE A 61 5.61 2.60 -0.98
CA ILE A 61 6.87 3.18 -0.55
C ILE A 61 7.15 2.70 0.88
N GLN A 62 8.38 2.23 1.09
CA GLN A 62 8.91 1.88 2.40
C GLN A 62 9.87 3.00 2.83
N PRO A 63 9.92 3.36 4.12
CA PRO A 63 10.96 4.24 4.62
C PRO A 63 12.34 3.59 4.39
N GLN A 64 13.33 4.40 4.01
CA GLN A 64 14.68 3.92 3.68
C GLN A 64 15.68 4.18 4.81
N GLU A 65 15.82 5.45 5.20
CA GLU A 65 16.68 5.90 6.29
C GLU A 65 15.83 6.60 7.34
N ILE A 66 15.49 5.87 8.41
CA ILE A 66 14.82 6.45 9.58
C ILE A 66 15.91 7.05 10.46
N PRO A 67 15.93 8.38 10.71
CA PRO A 67 16.95 9.00 11.53
C PRO A 67 16.83 8.53 12.99
N THR A 68 17.97 8.37 13.65
CA THR A 68 18.04 7.94 15.05
C THR A 68 17.71 9.06 16.03
N LEU A 69 17.39 8.70 17.28
CA LEU A 69 17.23 9.68 18.36
C LEU A 69 18.57 10.38 18.71
N ASP A 70 19.70 9.73 18.44
CA ASP A 70 21.02 10.33 18.63
C ASP A 70 21.30 11.40 17.55
N GLU A 71 20.97 11.15 16.27
CA GLU A 71 20.95 12.18 15.22
C GLU A 71 20.08 13.38 15.62
N LEU A 72 18.86 13.15 16.14
CA LEU A 72 17.99 14.23 16.62
C LEU A 72 18.59 15.04 17.77
N ARG A 73 19.49 14.45 18.56
CA ARG A 73 20.20 15.12 19.67
C ARG A 73 21.39 15.91 19.15
N GLU A 74 22.12 15.40 18.17
CA GLU A 74 23.24 16.08 17.51
C GLU A 74 22.77 17.26 16.64
N ASP A 75 21.67 17.10 15.89
CA ASP A 75 20.98 18.17 15.15
C ASP A 75 20.31 19.22 16.07
N GLY A 76 20.25 18.97 17.39
CA GLY A 76 19.75 19.90 18.39
C GLY A 76 18.22 19.96 18.55
N PHE A 77 17.46 19.10 17.86
CA PHE A 77 15.98 19.07 17.96
C PHE A 77 15.46 18.80 19.38
N LEU A 78 16.25 18.13 20.23
CA LEU A 78 15.89 17.81 21.62
C LEU A 78 16.19 18.93 22.64
N GLY A 79 16.48 20.14 22.17
CA GLY A 79 16.82 21.30 23.01
C GLY A 79 15.66 21.94 23.81
N PHE A 80 14.45 21.37 23.76
CA PHE A 80 13.25 21.90 24.42
C PHE A 80 13.17 21.58 25.91
N GLU A 81 12.35 22.34 26.65
CA GLU A 81 11.93 21.95 28.00
C GLU A 81 10.87 20.84 27.93
N ALA A 82 11.01 19.85 28.81
CA ALA A 82 10.01 18.82 29.00
C ALA A 82 9.00 19.33 30.03
N TYR A 83 7.71 19.26 29.73
CA TYR A 83 6.63 19.69 30.63
C TYR A 83 5.59 18.58 30.69
N SER A 84 4.98 18.38 31.86
CA SER A 84 3.86 17.47 32.05
C SER A 84 2.64 18.21 32.60
N VAL A 85 1.44 17.69 32.34
CA VAL A 85 0.18 18.32 32.80
C VAL A 85 -0.43 17.61 33.99
N SER A 86 -1.14 18.36 34.83
CA SER A 86 -1.97 17.84 35.91
C SER A 86 -3.31 17.35 35.38
N GLY A 87 -3.73 16.15 35.78
CA GLY A 87 -5.03 15.56 35.43
C GLY A 87 -5.05 14.07 35.72
N SER A 88 -6.21 13.44 35.54
CA SER A 88 -6.31 11.97 35.47
C SER A 88 -5.57 11.43 34.23
N PRO A 89 -5.17 10.14 34.20
CA PRO A 89 -4.52 9.53 33.04
C PRO A 89 -5.27 9.78 31.72
N THR A 90 -6.60 9.62 31.72
CA THR A 90 -7.47 9.87 30.56
C THR A 90 -7.37 11.32 30.06
N GLU A 91 -7.35 12.30 30.96
CA GLU A 91 -7.22 13.72 30.58
C GLU A 91 -5.84 14.02 30.00
N LYS A 92 -4.77 13.45 30.56
CA LYS A 92 -3.41 13.58 30.03
C LYS A 92 -3.29 12.99 28.62
N LEU A 93 -3.75 11.74 28.42
CA LEU A 93 -3.78 11.06 27.12
C LEU A 93 -4.52 11.89 26.07
N LEU A 94 -5.73 12.38 26.39
CA LEU A 94 -6.51 13.21 25.48
C LEU A 94 -5.83 14.56 25.18
N TYR A 95 -5.20 15.19 26.17
CA TYR A 95 -4.46 16.45 26.01
C TYR A 95 -3.24 16.30 25.08
N TYR A 96 -2.36 15.32 25.32
CA TYR A 96 -1.16 15.11 24.50
C TYR A 96 -1.47 14.63 23.07
N LYS A 97 -2.59 13.91 22.87
CA LYS A 97 -3.10 13.55 21.54
C LYS A 97 -3.65 14.75 20.77
N SER A 98 -4.47 15.59 21.41
CA SER A 98 -5.24 16.65 20.73
C SER A 98 -4.45 17.94 20.52
N THR A 99 -3.43 18.20 21.33
CA THR A 99 -2.63 19.43 21.26
C THR A 99 -1.55 19.34 20.17
N THR A 100 -1.34 20.43 19.46
CA THR A 100 -0.25 20.61 18.48
C THR A 100 0.97 21.20 19.21
N PHE A 101 2.12 20.53 19.11
CA PHE A 101 3.37 20.98 19.73
C PHE A 101 4.38 21.30 18.62
N PRO A 102 4.86 22.56 18.47
CA PRO A 102 5.81 22.93 17.42
C PRO A 102 7.05 22.04 17.33
N GLU A 103 7.52 21.54 18.47
CA GLU A 103 8.70 20.69 18.66
C GLU A 103 8.44 19.29 18.10
N ILE A 104 7.39 18.62 18.61
CA ILE A 104 6.94 17.29 18.13
C ILE A 104 6.53 17.36 16.65
N LYS A 105 5.93 18.47 16.22
CA LYS A 105 5.59 18.75 14.82
C LYS A 105 6.84 18.79 13.95
N THR A 106 7.87 19.50 14.39
CA THR A 106 9.13 19.64 13.65
C THR A 106 9.84 18.30 13.55
N ILE A 107 9.95 17.55 14.64
CA ILE A 107 10.56 16.21 14.66
C ILE A 107 9.77 15.24 13.78
N ALA A 108 8.44 15.18 13.92
CA ALA A 108 7.62 14.27 13.11
C ALA A 108 7.68 14.60 11.61
N SER A 109 7.73 15.88 11.24
CA SER A 109 7.94 16.28 9.84
C SER A 109 9.37 16.03 9.35
N TYR A 110 10.39 16.12 10.20
CA TYR A 110 11.78 15.75 9.86
C TYR A 110 11.92 14.25 9.63
N VAL A 111 11.54 13.42 10.61
CA VAL A 111 11.55 11.94 10.51
C VAL A 111 10.81 11.48 9.25
N ALA A 112 9.60 12.00 9.00
CA ALA A 112 8.81 11.63 7.83
C ALA A 112 9.48 12.03 6.49
N SER A 113 10.09 13.21 6.41
CA SER A 113 10.70 13.72 5.17
C SER A 113 12.12 13.19 4.91
N ARG A 114 12.90 12.85 5.94
CA ARG A 114 14.18 12.12 5.79
C ARG A 114 13.97 10.66 5.36
N SER A 115 12.91 10.02 5.86
CA SER A 115 12.65 8.59 5.63
C SER A 115 12.05 8.27 4.26
N CYS A 116 11.27 9.19 3.69
CA CYS A 116 10.41 8.94 2.54
C CYS A 116 10.78 9.83 1.33
N PRO A 117 11.21 9.26 0.20
CA PRO A 117 11.72 10.03 -0.93
C PRO A 117 10.65 10.78 -1.73
N GLU A 118 9.38 10.37 -1.60
CA GLU A 118 8.23 10.98 -2.25
C GLU A 118 7.08 11.14 -1.22
N PRO A 119 6.15 12.10 -1.39
CA PRO A 119 5.03 12.30 -0.47
C PRO A 119 4.02 11.15 -0.46
N ASP A 120 4.23 10.17 0.42
CA ASP A 120 3.29 9.08 0.70
C ASP A 120 2.88 9.05 2.18
N THR A 121 1.59 9.25 2.44
CA THR A 121 0.93 9.16 3.75
C THR A 121 1.21 7.84 4.47
N LEU A 122 1.30 6.73 3.73
CA LEU A 122 1.59 5.41 4.30
C LEU A 122 3.07 5.27 4.68
N CYS A 123 3.99 5.78 3.85
CA CYS A 123 5.41 5.86 4.18
C CYS A 123 5.65 6.71 5.42
N TYR A 124 5.06 7.92 5.50
CA TYR A 124 5.16 8.78 6.69
C TYR A 124 4.66 8.08 7.95
N ALA A 125 3.55 7.34 7.86
CA ALA A 125 3.02 6.59 9.00
C ALA A 125 3.97 5.48 9.47
N LYS A 126 4.56 4.73 8.53
CA LYS A 126 5.59 3.70 8.83
C LYS A 126 6.86 4.32 9.43
N ALA A 127 7.34 5.42 8.88
CA ALA A 127 8.55 6.10 9.32
C ALA A 127 8.46 6.47 10.81
N LEU A 128 7.36 7.09 11.22
CA LEU A 128 7.12 7.44 12.63
C LEU A 128 6.90 6.22 13.52
N TYR A 129 6.17 5.19 13.05
CA TYR A 129 5.98 3.95 13.81
C TYR A 129 7.31 3.26 14.11
N TYR A 130 8.15 3.05 13.09
CA TYR A 130 9.45 2.42 13.26
C TYR A 130 10.42 3.33 14.03
N PHE A 131 10.39 4.64 13.82
CA PHE A 131 11.14 5.59 14.65
C PHE A 131 10.83 5.39 16.15
N THR A 132 9.55 5.41 16.56
CA THR A 132 9.17 5.20 17.96
C THR A 132 9.54 3.80 18.45
N ARG A 133 9.30 2.75 17.66
CA ARG A 133 9.58 1.34 18.03
C ARG A 133 11.08 1.06 18.20
N ASP A 134 11.93 1.68 17.37
CA ASP A 134 13.35 1.34 17.26
C ASP A 134 14.28 2.31 18.02
N ASN A 135 13.78 3.49 18.45
CA ASN A 135 14.60 4.50 19.15
C ASN A 135 14.17 4.79 20.59
N ILE A 136 13.02 4.30 21.06
CA ILE A 136 12.60 4.43 22.46
C ILE A 136 12.85 3.09 23.17
N GLN A 137 13.49 3.13 24.33
CA GLN A 137 13.70 1.94 25.16
C GLN A 137 12.51 1.69 26.09
N TYR A 138 12.01 0.45 26.13
CA TYR A 138 10.97 0.07 27.09
C TYR A 138 11.54 0.00 28.52
N ILE A 139 11.07 0.88 29.40
CA ILE A 139 11.42 0.94 30.83
C ILE A 139 10.12 1.14 31.63
N SER A 140 9.71 0.13 32.39
CA SER A 140 8.48 0.17 33.20
C SER A 140 8.49 1.24 34.30
N ASP A 141 7.32 1.86 34.49
CA ASP A 141 7.03 2.83 35.54
C ASP A 141 7.27 2.24 36.97
N PRO A 142 7.58 3.05 38.00
CA PRO A 142 7.83 2.56 39.35
C PRO A 142 6.65 1.78 39.94
N HIS A 143 6.94 0.78 40.77
CA HIS A 143 5.91 -0.14 41.27
C HIS A 143 4.75 0.57 41.99
N LYS A 144 3.54 0.44 41.40
CA LYS A 144 2.24 0.95 41.86
C LYS A 144 2.01 2.46 41.65
N THR A 145 2.84 3.13 40.86
CA THR A 145 2.47 4.40 40.21
C THR A 145 2.08 4.14 38.76
N GLU A 146 1.33 5.09 38.19
CA GLU A 146 1.10 5.20 36.76
C GLU A 146 1.36 6.66 36.36
N TYR A 147 2.41 6.91 35.59
CA TYR A 147 2.86 8.22 35.18
C TYR A 147 2.79 8.41 33.67
N ILE A 148 1.67 9.00 33.20
CA ILE A 148 1.54 9.32 31.77
C ILE A 148 2.54 10.41 31.37
N GLU A 149 3.61 9.98 30.69
CA GLU A 149 4.64 10.82 30.11
C GLU A 149 4.08 11.74 29.01
N SER A 150 4.63 12.95 28.89
CA SER A 150 4.46 13.78 27.70
C SER A 150 5.34 13.26 26.56
N PRO A 151 5.01 13.57 25.29
CA PRO A 151 5.86 13.20 24.15
C PRO A 151 7.25 13.86 24.21
N HIS A 152 7.40 14.93 25.01
CA HIS A 152 8.67 15.61 25.25
C HIS A 152 9.54 14.84 26.26
N GLU A 153 8.95 14.25 27.29
CA GLU A 153 9.67 13.42 28.28
C GLU A 153 10.22 12.16 27.60
N THR A 154 9.37 11.40 26.90
CA THR A 154 9.77 10.18 26.18
C THR A 154 10.91 10.43 25.17
N LEU A 155 10.82 11.49 24.35
CA LEU A 155 11.89 11.86 23.40
C LEU A 155 13.18 12.29 24.09
N LYS A 156 13.08 13.00 25.22
CA LYS A 156 14.26 13.55 25.92
C LYS A 156 14.99 12.48 26.74
N ALA A 157 14.24 11.53 27.31
CA ALA A 157 14.78 10.36 27.99
C ALA A 157 15.31 9.30 27.01
N GLY A 158 14.64 9.12 25.86
CA GLY A 158 14.86 7.99 24.97
C GLY A 158 14.27 6.68 25.52
N SER A 159 13.34 6.78 26.47
CA SER A 159 12.68 5.65 27.12
C SER A 159 11.26 6.01 27.54
N ALA A 160 10.40 5.01 27.65
CA ALA A 160 9.05 5.07 28.22
C ALA A 160 8.57 3.64 28.51
N ASP A 161 7.39 3.46 29.09
CA ASP A 161 6.62 2.22 28.93
C ASP A 161 5.38 2.43 28.04
N CYS A 162 4.38 1.57 28.16
CA CYS A 162 3.37 1.38 27.11
C CYS A 162 2.59 2.64 26.74
N ASP A 163 2.30 3.53 27.70
CA ASP A 163 1.54 4.74 27.44
C ASP A 163 2.42 5.85 26.84
N GLY A 164 3.64 6.09 27.34
CA GLY A 164 4.56 7.08 26.75
C GLY A 164 4.91 6.76 25.29
N PHE A 165 5.13 5.49 24.97
CA PHE A 165 5.22 4.98 23.60
C PHE A 165 3.97 5.32 22.75
N ALA A 166 2.77 5.09 23.32
CA ALA A 166 1.51 5.38 22.64
C ALA A 166 1.24 6.89 22.49
N VAL A 167 1.58 7.69 23.50
CA VAL A 167 1.46 9.16 23.53
C VAL A 167 2.37 9.80 22.50
N LEU A 168 3.64 9.39 22.44
CA LEU A 168 4.59 9.90 21.46
C LEU A 168 4.09 9.66 20.04
N LEU A 169 3.76 8.41 19.70
CA LEU A 169 3.33 8.09 18.33
C LEU A 169 1.96 8.72 18.00
N ALA A 170 1.01 8.77 18.94
CA ALA A 170 -0.27 9.45 18.75
C ALA A 170 -0.10 10.95 18.49
N SER A 171 0.80 11.61 19.24
CA SER A 171 1.07 13.04 19.11
C SER A 171 1.83 13.35 17.81
N MET A 172 2.86 12.56 17.45
CA MET A 172 3.53 12.67 16.15
C MET A 172 2.55 12.55 14.98
N TYR A 173 1.62 11.59 15.04
CA TYR A 173 0.56 11.44 14.04
C TYR A 173 -0.39 12.64 13.99
N ASN A 174 -0.93 13.10 15.14
CA ASN A 174 -1.80 14.28 15.16
C ASN A 174 -1.11 15.51 14.55
N ASN A 175 0.16 15.74 14.90
CA ASN A 175 0.95 16.85 14.37
C ASN A 175 1.23 16.73 12.85
N ILE A 176 1.29 15.53 12.26
CA ILE A 176 1.32 15.38 10.78
C ILE A 176 -0.06 15.24 10.12
N GLY A 177 -1.15 15.45 10.88
CA GLY A 177 -2.54 15.42 10.37
C GLY A 177 -3.15 14.02 10.25
N LEU A 178 -2.47 12.98 10.74
CA LEU A 178 -3.00 11.62 10.81
C LEU A 178 -3.87 11.46 12.06
N ARG A 179 -5.09 10.96 11.87
CA ARG A 179 -6.03 10.72 12.98
C ARG A 179 -5.67 9.42 13.70
N SER A 180 -5.21 9.57 14.93
CA SER A 180 -4.91 8.48 15.87
C SER A 180 -6.00 8.37 16.96
N ARG A 181 -6.13 7.18 17.55
CA ARG A 181 -6.85 6.94 18.81
C ARG A 181 -6.10 5.92 19.66
N TYR A 182 -6.23 5.99 20.98
CA TYR A 182 -5.66 4.97 21.85
C TYR A 182 -6.57 3.73 21.90
N VAL A 183 -5.94 2.57 22.02
CA VAL A 183 -6.58 1.30 22.36
C VAL A 183 -6.03 0.85 23.71
N ILE A 184 -6.89 0.77 24.71
CA ILE A 184 -6.57 0.30 26.06
C ILE A 184 -7.06 -1.13 26.20
N ILE A 185 -6.18 -2.00 26.69
CA ILE A 185 -6.48 -3.36 27.13
C ILE A 185 -5.96 -3.55 28.56
N LYS A 186 -6.11 -4.76 29.12
CA LYS A 186 -5.63 -5.04 30.47
C LYS A 186 -4.10 -4.95 30.55
N ASN A 187 -3.58 -4.01 31.34
CA ASN A 187 -2.16 -3.79 31.59
C ASN A 187 -1.33 -3.42 30.34
N HIS A 188 -1.96 -2.89 29.28
CA HIS A 188 -1.25 -2.40 28.10
C HIS A 188 -2.11 -1.38 27.33
N ILE A 189 -1.44 -0.43 26.68
CA ILE A 189 -2.04 0.58 25.80
C ILE A 189 -1.21 0.66 24.53
N PHE A 190 -1.89 0.78 23.40
CA PHE A 190 -1.29 0.99 22.08
C PHE A 190 -2.17 1.95 21.28
N ILE A 191 -1.91 2.15 19.99
CA ILE A 191 -2.70 3.08 19.18
C ILE A 191 -3.28 2.45 17.92
N GLN A 192 -4.20 3.19 17.32
CA GLN A 192 -4.76 2.91 16.01
C GLN A 192 -4.73 4.19 15.17
N VAL A 193 -4.27 4.09 13.93
CA VAL A 193 -4.20 5.23 12.99
C VAL A 193 -5.11 5.02 11.79
N ARG A 194 -5.76 6.07 11.31
CA ARG A 194 -6.58 6.04 10.08
C ARG A 194 -5.82 6.67 8.91
N ILE A 195 -5.55 5.85 7.90
CA ILE A 195 -4.92 6.25 6.63
C ILE A 195 -5.90 5.91 5.50
N PRO A 196 -6.45 6.90 4.75
CA PRO A 196 -7.49 6.63 3.74
C PRO A 196 -7.06 5.64 2.65
N ASP A 197 -5.83 5.80 2.15
CA ASP A 197 -5.31 5.08 0.98
C ASP A 197 -4.51 3.82 1.33
N ALA A 198 -4.58 3.35 2.58
CA ALA A 198 -3.80 2.20 3.00
C ALA A 198 -4.29 0.88 2.37
N PRO A 199 -3.38 -0.04 2.02
CA PRO A 199 -3.74 -1.37 1.55
C PRO A 199 -4.63 -2.11 2.58
N ARG A 200 -5.75 -2.69 2.12
CA ARG A 200 -6.75 -3.38 2.96
C ARG A 200 -6.16 -4.41 3.95
N ARG A 201 -5.01 -5.03 3.65
CA ARG A 201 -4.32 -5.97 4.54
C ARG A 201 -3.88 -5.38 5.90
N TYR A 202 -3.81 -4.06 6.01
CA TYR A 202 -3.49 -3.35 7.25
C TYR A 202 -4.71 -2.83 8.00
N ILE A 203 -5.87 -2.76 7.33
CA ILE A 203 -7.06 -2.06 7.83
C ILE A 203 -7.95 -3.07 8.58
N GLY A 204 -8.19 -2.82 9.85
CA GLY A 204 -9.19 -3.52 10.66
C GLY A 204 -10.62 -3.19 10.24
N ASN A 205 -11.59 -3.96 10.77
CA ASN A 205 -13.01 -3.87 10.39
C ASN A 205 -13.65 -2.48 10.62
N ASP A 206 -13.00 -1.60 11.38
CA ASP A 206 -13.43 -0.24 11.74
C ASP A 206 -12.77 0.87 10.91
N GLY A 207 -11.88 0.53 9.97
CA GLY A 207 -11.16 1.50 9.14
C GLY A 207 -9.86 2.04 9.75
N TYR A 208 -9.37 1.46 10.84
CA TYR A 208 -8.08 1.82 11.46
C TYR A 208 -7.03 0.72 11.30
N ILE A 209 -5.76 1.12 11.35
CA ILE A 209 -4.60 0.23 11.38
C ILE A 209 -4.11 0.15 12.82
N PRO A 210 -4.07 -1.04 13.46
CA PRO A 210 -3.52 -1.20 14.80
C PRO A 210 -1.99 -1.08 14.78
N LEU A 211 -1.43 -0.37 15.75
CA LEU A 211 0.00 -0.10 15.85
C LEU A 211 0.45 -0.16 17.30
N ASP A 212 1.30 -1.14 17.58
CA ASP A 212 1.94 -1.32 18.87
C ASP A 212 3.46 -1.14 18.71
N PRO A 213 4.00 0.03 19.12
CA PRO A 213 5.43 0.30 19.02
C PRO A 213 6.24 -0.27 20.20
N THR A 214 5.64 -0.85 21.25
CA THR A 214 6.42 -1.55 22.30
C THR A 214 6.84 -2.95 21.83
N CYS A 215 6.10 -3.52 20.89
CA CYS A 215 6.42 -4.80 20.25
C CYS A 215 7.59 -4.67 19.26
N SER A 216 8.82 -4.79 19.76
CA SER A 216 10.07 -4.61 18.98
C SER A 216 10.19 -5.49 17.72
N TRP A 217 9.54 -6.65 17.68
CA TRP A 217 9.51 -7.53 16.50
C TRP A 217 8.27 -7.35 15.60
N CYS A 218 7.24 -6.61 16.02
CA CYS A 218 6.06 -6.36 15.21
C CYS A 218 6.39 -5.42 14.04
N ARG A 219 5.80 -5.65 12.88
CA ARG A 219 5.85 -4.71 11.74
C ARG A 219 4.66 -3.75 11.79
N PHE A 220 4.72 -2.72 10.97
CA PHE A 220 3.61 -1.77 10.81
C PHE A 220 2.31 -2.52 10.45
N GLY A 221 1.28 -2.40 11.30
CA GLY A 221 -0.02 -3.07 11.16
C GLY A 221 -0.13 -4.45 11.81
N GLU A 222 0.91 -4.92 12.50
CA GLU A 222 0.92 -6.17 13.28
C GLU A 222 0.78 -5.86 14.79
N LEU A 223 0.25 -6.82 15.55
CA LEU A 223 0.15 -6.77 17.01
C LEU A 223 0.76 -8.01 17.64
N SER A 224 1.23 -7.90 18.88
CA SER A 224 1.54 -9.08 19.70
C SER A 224 0.28 -9.95 19.87
N PRO A 225 0.38 -11.29 19.82
CA PRO A 225 -0.74 -12.20 20.10
C PRO A 225 -1.40 -11.98 21.46
N SER A 226 -0.69 -11.41 22.44
CA SER A 226 -1.24 -11.02 23.75
C SER A 226 -2.28 -9.91 23.69
N ASN A 227 -2.31 -9.14 22.60
CA ASN A 227 -3.06 -7.88 22.48
C ASN A 227 -4.31 -8.04 21.60
N LEU A 228 -4.61 -9.28 21.18
CA LEU A 228 -5.81 -9.68 20.46
C LEU A 228 -6.93 -10.00 21.47
N GLY A 229 -8.04 -9.26 21.44
CA GLY A 229 -9.15 -9.46 22.37
C GLY A 229 -10.14 -8.28 22.37
N ASP A 230 -10.85 -8.10 23.49
CA ASP A 230 -11.75 -6.97 23.68
C ASP A 230 -10.96 -5.65 23.83
N TRP A 231 -11.31 -4.65 23.05
CA TRP A 231 -10.60 -3.36 22.95
C TRP A 231 -11.46 -2.20 23.45
N ALA A 232 -10.94 -1.42 24.41
CA ALA A 232 -11.51 -0.14 24.80
C ALA A 232 -10.81 1.00 24.02
N TYR A 233 -11.56 2.01 23.57
CA TYR A 233 -11.04 3.08 22.72
C TYR A 233 -11.13 4.45 23.40
N LEU A 234 -10.05 5.25 23.33
CA LEU A 234 -10.09 6.69 23.62
C LEU A 234 -9.95 7.49 22.31
N GLY A 235 -11.11 7.68 21.67
CA GLY A 235 -11.33 8.42 20.41
C GLY A 235 -10.94 9.89 20.47
#